data_AF-A0A9P4MH94-F1
#
_entry.id   AF-A0A9P4MH94-F1
#
_cell.length_a   1.000
_cell.length_b   1.000
_cell.length_c   1.000
_cell.angle_alpha   90.00
_cell.angle_beta   90.00
_cell.angle_gamma   90.00
#
_symmetry.space_group_name_H-M   'P 1'
#
loop_
_entity.id
_entity.type
_entity.pdbx_description
1 polymer ?
#
loop_
_entity_poly.entity_id
_entity_poly.type
_entity_poly.pdbx_seq_one_letter_code
_entity_poly.pdbx_strand_id
1 'polypeptide(L)'
;MEPAKSETIRSILCSEGQWLHDTDGGSYITFNEDRTGMLCLRVNVTPWFTCDFDWKDHQNSDLDRPVQLTKTWFKRNQLLARFNIEIAFRTAGENFDLGDGYLWRRIPGPYQDETPRPRTMTAKLEKGAFLTPLPNAVAPWYNELRLTFETSPYSSHQEWGMNHFPFWERKDFVARRCAAPVTSKIPVLCLSRFKTTMNSITDIDNTNSY
;
A
#
# COMPACT_ATOMS: atom_id res chain seq x y z
N MET A 1 29.35 -17.04 -7.62
CA MET A 1 28.83 -15.66 -7.50
C MET A 1 27.61 -15.59 -8.39
N GLU A 2 26.42 -15.66 -7.79
CA GLU A 2 25.15 -15.67 -8.52
C GLU A 2 24.92 -14.28 -9.16
N PRO A 3 24.62 -14.19 -10.47
CA PRO A 3 24.48 -12.91 -11.15
C PRO A 3 23.29 -12.11 -10.58
N ALA A 4 23.44 -10.78 -10.52
CA ALA A 4 22.35 -9.90 -10.14
C ALA A 4 21.19 -10.08 -11.13
N LYS A 5 19.99 -10.40 -10.63
CA LYS A 5 18.79 -10.49 -11.46
C LYS A 5 18.47 -9.09 -11.99
N SER A 6 18.46 -8.94 -13.31
CA SER A 6 17.99 -7.72 -13.96
C SER A 6 16.47 -7.78 -14.00
N GLU A 7 15.82 -6.87 -13.28
CA GLU A 7 14.37 -6.71 -13.26
C GLU A 7 14.03 -5.34 -13.85
N THR A 8 12.87 -5.19 -14.49
CA THR A 8 12.32 -3.86 -14.81
C THR A 8 11.47 -3.35 -13.66
N ILE A 9 11.25 -2.05 -13.55
CA ILE A 9 10.34 -1.49 -12.54
C ILE A 9 8.94 -2.09 -12.68
N ARG A 10 8.45 -2.30 -13.91
CA ARG A 10 7.18 -2.97 -14.19
C ARG A 10 7.14 -4.38 -13.60
N SER A 11 8.17 -5.18 -13.87
CA SER A 11 8.24 -6.55 -13.35
C SER A 11 8.31 -6.57 -11.83
N ILE A 12 8.96 -5.58 -11.20
CA ILE A 12 8.96 -5.45 -9.74
C ILE A 12 7.53 -5.13 -9.27
N LEU A 13 6.86 -4.14 -9.84
CA LEU A 13 5.48 -3.79 -9.45
C LEU A 13 4.54 -5.00 -9.49
N CYS A 14 4.66 -5.85 -10.52
CA CYS A 14 3.73 -6.95 -10.76
C CYS A 14 4.10 -8.27 -10.05
N SER A 15 5.37 -8.50 -9.73
CA SER A 15 5.83 -9.79 -9.17
C SER A 15 5.74 -9.91 -7.66
N GLU A 16 5.57 -8.80 -6.92
CA GLU A 16 5.52 -8.83 -5.46
C GLU A 16 4.21 -9.41 -4.89
N GLY A 17 3.18 -9.60 -5.73
CA GLY A 17 1.85 -10.03 -5.30
C GLY A 17 1.09 -8.94 -4.56
N GLN A 18 1.50 -8.61 -3.34
CA GLN A 18 0.87 -7.58 -2.50
C GLN A 18 1.89 -6.54 -2.00
N TRP A 19 1.56 -5.26 -2.23
CA TRP A 19 2.25 -4.13 -1.62
C TRP A 19 1.47 -3.72 -0.37
N LEU A 20 2.03 -3.97 0.81
CA LEU A 20 1.34 -3.88 2.09
C LEU A 20 1.50 -2.50 2.74
N HIS A 21 0.42 -1.97 3.32
CA HIS A 21 0.46 -0.78 4.17
C HIS A 21 0.47 -1.14 5.67
N ASP A 22 -0.11 -2.29 6.05
CA ASP A 22 -0.14 -2.80 7.42
C ASP A 22 0.42 -4.23 7.52
N THR A 23 0.81 -4.64 8.73
CA THR A 23 1.39 -5.97 8.97
C THR A 23 0.37 -7.10 8.91
N ASP A 24 -0.92 -6.78 9.02
CA ASP A 24 -1.97 -7.78 9.13
C ASP A 24 -2.51 -8.17 7.74
N GLY A 25 -1.91 -7.62 6.67
CA GLY A 25 -2.28 -7.86 5.29
C GLY A 25 -3.65 -7.28 4.93
N GLY A 26 -4.17 -6.35 5.72
CA GLY A 26 -5.52 -5.81 5.55
C GLY A 26 -5.59 -4.71 4.49
N SER A 27 -4.58 -3.87 4.45
CA SER A 27 -4.51 -2.73 3.54
C SER A 27 -3.35 -2.91 2.58
N TYR A 28 -3.64 -3.03 1.30
CA TYR A 28 -2.64 -3.31 0.28
C TYR A 28 -3.09 -2.89 -1.11
N ILE A 29 -2.13 -2.80 -2.02
CA ILE A 29 -2.35 -2.62 -3.45
C ILE A 29 -1.65 -3.74 -4.22
N THR A 30 -2.26 -4.20 -5.31
CA THR A 30 -1.70 -5.21 -6.22
C THR A 30 -1.65 -4.66 -7.63
N PHE A 31 -0.64 -5.07 -8.40
CA PHE A 31 -0.51 -4.77 -9.81
C PHE A 31 -0.30 -6.09 -10.55
N ASN A 32 -1.04 -6.32 -11.63
CA ASN A 32 -0.93 -7.52 -12.46
C ASN A 32 -0.32 -7.16 -13.82
N GLU A 33 0.34 -8.13 -14.44
CA GLU A 33 0.97 -7.98 -15.76
C GLU A 33 -0.03 -7.65 -16.88
N ASP A 34 -1.29 -8.08 -16.73
CA ASP A 34 -2.40 -7.81 -17.65
C ASP A 34 -2.98 -6.40 -17.52
N ARG A 35 -2.31 -5.51 -16.76
CA ARG A 35 -2.71 -4.12 -16.51
C ARG A 35 -3.96 -3.97 -15.64
N THR A 36 -4.30 -5.00 -14.89
CA THR A 36 -5.27 -4.92 -13.81
C THR A 36 -4.59 -4.82 -12.45
N GLY A 37 -5.35 -4.52 -11.42
CA GLY A 37 -4.90 -4.52 -10.05
C GLY A 37 -6.08 -4.41 -9.10
N MET A 38 -5.78 -4.47 -7.81
CA MET A 38 -6.77 -4.36 -6.76
C MET A 38 -6.22 -3.51 -5.62
N LEU A 39 -7.04 -2.58 -5.14
CA LEU A 39 -6.76 -1.76 -3.97
C LEU A 39 -7.70 -2.18 -2.85
N CYS A 40 -7.13 -2.60 -1.73
CA CYS A 40 -7.86 -3.07 -0.56
C CYS A 40 -7.50 -2.22 0.66
N LEU A 41 -8.51 -1.73 1.36
CA LEU A 41 -8.40 -1.00 2.61
C LEU A 41 -9.17 -1.76 3.67
N ARG A 42 -8.47 -2.18 4.73
CA ARG A 42 -9.09 -2.80 5.90
C ARG A 42 -8.72 -2.02 7.16
N VAL A 43 -9.65 -2.03 8.10
CA VAL A 43 -9.39 -1.65 9.48
C VAL A 43 -9.79 -2.84 10.32
N ASN A 44 -8.82 -3.41 11.05
CA ASN A 44 -8.98 -4.70 11.72
C ASN A 44 -9.35 -5.81 10.71
N VAL A 45 -10.51 -6.44 10.87
CA VAL A 45 -11.03 -7.49 9.98
C VAL A 45 -12.07 -6.98 8.97
N THR A 46 -12.46 -5.71 9.04
CA THR A 46 -13.56 -5.17 8.24
C THR A 46 -13.03 -4.42 7.02
N PRO A 47 -13.36 -4.85 5.78
CA PRO A 47 -13.03 -4.07 4.60
C PRO A 47 -13.84 -2.77 4.59
N TRP A 48 -13.17 -1.66 4.29
CA TRP A 48 -13.79 -0.33 4.15
C TRP A 48 -13.82 0.13 2.70
N PHE A 49 -12.89 -0.35 1.90
CA PHE A 49 -12.82 -0.06 0.49
C PHE A 49 -12.09 -1.19 -0.23
N THR A 50 -12.72 -1.75 -1.24
CA THR A 50 -12.12 -2.76 -2.10
C THR A 50 -12.56 -2.54 -3.53
N CYS A 51 -11.59 -2.25 -4.39
CA CYS A 51 -11.86 -1.85 -5.76
C CYS A 51 -10.82 -2.44 -6.69
N ASP A 52 -11.31 -3.08 -7.74
CA ASP A 52 -10.48 -3.46 -8.88
C ASP A 52 -10.17 -2.23 -9.70
N PHE A 53 -9.02 -2.20 -10.37
CA PHE A 53 -8.67 -1.11 -11.25
C PHE A 53 -7.92 -1.60 -12.48
N ASP A 54 -8.09 -0.86 -13.56
CA ASP A 54 -7.14 -0.86 -14.67
C ASP A 54 -6.04 0.14 -14.40
N TRP A 55 -4.82 -0.18 -14.79
CA TRP A 55 -3.72 0.77 -14.72
C TRP A 55 -2.90 0.77 -15.99
N LYS A 56 -2.45 1.94 -16.39
CA LYS A 56 -1.51 2.08 -17.49
C LYS A 56 -0.44 3.08 -17.13
N ASP A 57 0.72 2.87 -17.71
CA ASP A 57 1.79 3.84 -17.58
C ASP A 57 1.62 4.99 -18.57
N HIS A 58 2.07 6.17 -18.16
CA HIS A 58 2.06 7.33 -19.05
C HIS A 58 3.16 7.19 -20.12
N GLN A 59 2.95 7.80 -21.30
CA GLN A 59 3.99 7.88 -22.32
C GLN A 59 5.28 8.46 -21.71
N ASN A 60 6.40 7.75 -21.88
CA ASN A 60 7.71 7.99 -21.24
C ASN A 60 7.85 7.55 -19.79
N SER A 61 7.10 6.54 -19.35
CA SER A 61 7.36 5.93 -18.05
C SER A 61 8.70 5.18 -18.05
N ASP A 62 9.50 5.38 -17.00
CA ASP A 62 10.71 4.60 -16.72
C ASP A 62 10.37 3.15 -16.30
N LEU A 63 9.16 2.65 -16.56
CA LEU A 63 8.73 1.35 -16.03
C LEU A 63 9.46 0.16 -16.66
N ASP A 64 9.78 0.24 -17.94
CA ASP A 64 10.50 -0.82 -18.66
C ASP A 64 12.02 -0.67 -18.53
N ARG A 65 12.49 0.33 -17.79
CA ARG A 65 13.90 0.52 -17.52
C ARG A 65 14.44 -0.64 -16.67
N PRO A 66 15.52 -1.30 -17.09
CA PRO A 66 16.17 -2.31 -16.27
C PRO A 66 16.80 -1.67 -15.03
N VAL A 67 16.60 -2.30 -13.89
CA VAL A 67 17.22 -1.95 -12.62
C VAL A 67 17.98 -3.14 -12.05
N GLN A 68 19.15 -2.83 -11.51
CA GLN A 68 19.97 -3.81 -10.81
C GLN A 68 19.66 -3.75 -9.32
N LEU A 69 19.04 -4.81 -8.83
CA LEU A 69 18.80 -4.99 -7.40
C LEU A 69 20.09 -5.56 -6.79
N THR A 70 21.05 -4.69 -6.50
CA THR A 70 22.31 -5.10 -5.88
C THR A 70 22.07 -5.70 -4.50
N LYS A 71 22.77 -6.77 -4.09
CA LYS A 71 22.67 -7.36 -2.74
C LYS A 71 23.30 -6.47 -1.64
N THR A 72 23.61 -5.21 -1.95
CA THR A 72 24.36 -4.32 -1.06
C THR A 72 23.57 -4.04 0.21
N TRP A 73 24.18 -4.35 1.35
CA TRP A 73 23.59 -4.19 2.68
C TRP A 73 23.20 -2.73 2.96
N PHE A 74 22.02 -2.52 3.56
CA PHE A 74 21.30 -1.23 3.63
C PHE A 74 22.05 -0.12 4.39
N LYS A 75 22.97 0.60 3.72
CA LYS A 75 23.57 1.83 4.26
C LYS A 75 22.73 3.08 3.94
N ARG A 76 21.95 3.06 2.85
CA ARG A 76 21.08 4.18 2.43
C ARG A 76 19.95 3.65 1.54
N ASN A 77 18.78 4.27 1.62
CA ASN A 77 17.68 4.01 0.69
C ASN A 77 18.08 4.45 -0.71
N GLN A 78 17.85 3.59 -1.70
CA GLN A 78 18.12 3.83 -3.11
C GLN A 78 16.80 4.08 -3.84
N LEU A 79 16.67 5.25 -4.49
CA LEU A 79 15.58 5.49 -5.43
C LEU A 79 15.83 4.65 -6.69
N LEU A 80 14.91 3.74 -7.00
CA LEU A 80 14.96 2.92 -8.21
C LEU A 80 14.30 3.68 -9.39
N ALA A 81 13.13 4.26 -9.16
CA ALA A 81 12.42 5.05 -10.17
C ALA A 81 11.43 6.03 -9.56
N ARG A 82 11.08 7.06 -10.35
CA ARG A 82 9.88 7.88 -10.18
C ARG A 82 9.10 7.81 -11.48
N PHE A 83 7.80 7.54 -11.39
CA PHE A 83 6.97 7.31 -12.58
C PHE A 83 5.52 7.73 -12.31
N ASN A 84 4.78 7.93 -13.40
CA ASN A 84 3.37 8.26 -13.36
C ASN A 84 2.55 7.05 -13.84
N ILE A 85 1.53 6.70 -13.06
CA ILE A 85 0.55 5.68 -13.44
C ILE A 85 -0.83 6.33 -13.51
N GLU A 86 -1.59 5.99 -14.53
CA GLU A 86 -3.03 6.26 -14.55
C GLU A 86 -3.75 5.04 -13.96
N ILE A 87 -4.60 5.27 -12.96
CA ILE A 87 -5.47 4.26 -12.35
C ILE A 87 -6.91 4.59 -12.69
N ALA A 88 -7.64 3.62 -13.23
CA ALA A 88 -9.06 3.68 -13.51
C ALA A 88 -9.79 2.62 -12.67
N PHE A 89 -10.50 3.08 -11.63
CA PHE A 89 -11.23 2.22 -10.71
C PHE A 89 -12.48 1.62 -11.35
N ARG A 90 -12.79 0.37 -11.01
CA ARG A 90 -13.98 -0.36 -11.43
C ARG A 90 -14.94 -0.48 -10.25
N THR A 91 -16.13 0.09 -10.38
CA THR A 91 -17.15 0.09 -9.32
C THR A 91 -17.97 -1.19 -9.26
N ALA A 92 -17.96 -1.99 -10.33
CA ALA A 92 -18.57 -3.32 -10.36
C ALA A 92 -17.47 -4.38 -10.40
N GLY A 93 -17.61 -5.40 -9.55
CA GLY A 93 -16.70 -6.54 -9.51
C GLY A 93 -17.36 -7.73 -8.83
N GLU A 94 -16.83 -8.91 -9.11
CA GLU A 94 -17.25 -10.15 -8.46
C GLU A 94 -16.82 -10.14 -6.98
N ASN A 95 -17.42 -11.02 -6.18
CA ASN A 95 -16.93 -11.26 -4.83
C ASN A 95 -15.50 -11.79 -4.90
N PHE A 96 -14.69 -11.48 -3.90
CA PHE A 96 -13.26 -11.81 -3.86
C PHE A 96 -12.90 -12.54 -2.58
N ASP A 97 -11.89 -13.41 -2.67
CA ASP A 97 -11.34 -14.13 -1.53
C ASP A 97 -10.13 -13.38 -0.98
N LEU A 98 -10.11 -13.14 0.34
CA LEU A 98 -8.98 -12.54 1.06
C LEU A 98 -7.99 -13.59 1.60
N GLY A 99 -8.21 -14.87 1.28
CA GLY A 99 -7.46 -16.00 1.83
C GLY A 99 -7.95 -16.44 3.21
N ASP A 100 -9.11 -15.95 3.66
CA ASP A 100 -9.75 -16.30 4.92
C ASP A 100 -10.90 -17.31 4.76
N GLY A 101 -11.13 -17.78 3.54
CA GLY A 101 -12.19 -18.75 3.22
C GLY A 101 -13.56 -18.12 3.02
N TYR A 102 -13.66 -16.79 3.01
CA TYR A 102 -14.90 -16.06 2.75
C TYR A 102 -14.82 -15.29 1.44
N LEU A 103 -15.95 -15.28 0.71
CA LEU A 103 -16.14 -14.41 -0.45
C LEU A 103 -16.70 -13.07 0.03
N TRP A 104 -15.88 -12.04 -0.06
CA TRP A 104 -16.22 -10.69 0.33
C TRP A 104 -16.85 -9.93 -0.84
N ARG A 105 -17.89 -9.13 -0.55
CA ARG A 105 -18.44 -8.18 -1.51
C ARG A 105 -17.47 -7.02 -1.70
N ARG A 106 -17.32 -6.53 -2.93
CA ARG A 106 -16.64 -5.26 -3.22
C ARG A 106 -17.32 -4.11 -2.47
N ILE A 107 -16.52 -3.30 -1.78
CA ILE A 107 -17.01 -2.12 -1.07
C ILE A 107 -16.48 -0.90 -1.81
N PRO A 108 -17.33 -0.13 -2.51
CA PRO A 108 -16.90 1.00 -3.33
C PRO A 108 -16.34 2.17 -2.49
N GLY A 109 -16.48 2.11 -1.15
CA GLY A 109 -16.05 3.12 -0.20
C GLY A 109 -16.60 4.50 -0.57
N PRO A 110 -15.76 5.50 -0.86
CA PRO A 110 -16.21 6.86 -1.12
C PRO A 110 -17.01 7.03 -2.41
N TYR A 111 -17.03 6.03 -3.30
CA TYR A 111 -17.53 6.20 -4.65
C TYR A 111 -19.01 5.88 -4.88
N GLN A 112 -19.76 5.43 -3.86
CA GLN A 112 -21.24 5.30 -3.86
C GLN A 112 -21.88 5.04 -5.25
N ASP A 113 -21.45 3.97 -5.94
CA ASP A 113 -21.90 3.53 -7.28
C ASP A 113 -21.48 4.38 -8.50
N GLU A 114 -20.81 5.51 -8.31
CA GLU A 114 -20.20 6.30 -9.37
C GLU A 114 -18.80 5.79 -9.72
N THR A 115 -18.58 5.39 -10.98
CA THR A 115 -17.23 5.04 -11.44
C THR A 115 -16.32 6.27 -11.36
N PRO A 116 -15.25 6.23 -10.55
CA PRO A 116 -14.33 7.35 -10.47
C PRO A 116 -13.70 7.60 -11.82
N ARG A 117 -13.50 8.87 -12.18
CA ARG A 117 -12.67 9.19 -13.34
C ARG A 117 -11.26 8.63 -13.15
N PRO A 118 -10.61 8.15 -14.23
CA PRO A 118 -9.21 7.77 -14.19
C PRO A 118 -8.34 8.89 -13.60
N ARG A 119 -7.35 8.51 -12.78
CA ARG A 119 -6.48 9.46 -12.08
C ARG A 119 -5.03 9.13 -12.35
N THR A 120 -4.27 10.15 -12.74
CA THR A 120 -2.81 10.03 -12.84
C THR A 120 -2.19 10.29 -11.48
N MET A 121 -1.35 9.35 -11.03
CA MET A 121 -0.66 9.38 -9.76
C MET A 121 0.85 9.30 -9.99
N THR A 122 1.60 10.18 -9.31
CA THR A 122 3.05 10.08 -9.23
C THR A 122 3.43 9.10 -8.13
N ALA A 123 4.26 8.13 -8.47
CA ALA A 123 4.80 7.13 -7.55
C ALA A 123 6.33 7.10 -7.56
N LYS A 124 6.90 6.65 -6.44
CA LYS A 124 8.34 6.42 -6.24
C LYS A 124 8.52 4.98 -5.81
N LEU A 125 9.46 4.29 -6.44
CA LEU A 125 9.91 2.98 -6.01
C LEU A 125 11.32 3.10 -5.43
N GLU A 126 11.46 2.65 -4.19
CA GLU A 126 12.72 2.68 -3.45
C GLU A 126 13.11 1.28 -2.96
N LYS A 127 14.42 1.08 -2.84
CA LYS A 127 15.03 -0.08 -2.20
C LYS A 127 15.73 0.32 -0.91
N GLY A 128 15.56 -0.45 0.16
CA GLY A 128 16.04 -0.09 1.50
C GLY A 128 15.62 -1.11 2.55
N ALA A 129 15.69 -0.74 3.82
CA ALA A 129 15.13 -1.51 4.91
C ALA A 129 13.96 -0.74 5.51
N PHE A 130 12.75 -1.08 5.07
CA PHE A 130 11.54 -0.35 5.43
C PHE A 130 10.71 -1.15 6.43
N LEU A 131 10.31 -0.48 7.50
CA LEU A 131 9.22 -0.98 8.34
C LEU A 131 7.90 -0.83 7.59
N THR A 132 6.98 -1.75 7.84
CA THR A 132 5.59 -1.59 7.41
C THR A 132 5.01 -0.27 7.97
N PRO A 133 4.29 0.54 7.18
CA PRO A 133 3.80 1.85 7.59
C PRO A 133 2.93 1.83 8.86
N LEU A 134 2.08 0.82 8.98
CA LEU A 134 1.28 0.55 10.17
C LEU A 134 1.72 -0.79 10.78
N PRO A 135 2.81 -0.81 11.57
CA PRO A 135 3.33 -2.04 12.15
C PRO A 135 2.45 -2.51 13.31
N ASN A 136 2.19 -3.81 13.44
CA ASN A 136 1.71 -4.34 14.70
C ASN A 136 2.78 -4.18 15.79
N ALA A 137 2.34 -4.03 17.04
CA ALA A 137 3.23 -3.77 18.17
C ALA A 137 4.13 -4.97 18.52
N VAL A 138 3.84 -6.15 17.98
CA VAL A 138 4.43 -7.42 18.44
C VAL A 138 5.67 -7.80 17.62
N ALA A 139 5.70 -7.55 16.31
CA ALA A 139 6.85 -7.89 15.47
C ALA A 139 6.88 -7.05 14.18
N PRO A 140 7.56 -5.89 14.17
CA PRO A 140 7.67 -5.09 12.96
C PRO A 140 8.46 -5.86 11.89
N TRP A 141 7.87 -6.04 10.70
CA TRP A 141 8.54 -6.68 9.58
C TRP A 141 9.35 -5.64 8.79
N TYR A 142 10.54 -6.07 8.36
CA TYR A 142 11.35 -5.31 7.42
C TYR A 142 11.06 -5.77 6.00
N ASN A 143 11.08 -4.81 5.09
CA ASN A 143 10.78 -4.98 3.68
C ASN A 143 11.86 -4.29 2.86
N GLU A 144 12.26 -4.94 1.77
CA GLU A 144 13.33 -4.46 0.89
C GLU A 144 12.86 -3.33 -0.03
N LEU A 145 11.56 -3.30 -0.36
CA LEU A 145 10.98 -2.37 -1.32
C LEU A 145 9.92 -1.49 -0.67
N ARG A 146 9.88 -0.23 -1.12
CA ARG A 146 8.83 0.73 -0.78
C ARG A 146 8.30 1.41 -2.03
N LEU A 147 6.98 1.36 -2.19
CA LEU A 147 6.21 2.12 -3.16
C LEU A 147 5.52 3.28 -2.42
N THR A 148 5.82 4.51 -2.81
CA THR A 148 5.23 5.72 -2.21
C THR A 148 4.53 6.55 -3.27
N PHE A 149 3.27 6.87 -3.03
CA PHE A 149 2.49 7.80 -3.86
C PHE A 149 2.56 9.23 -3.33
N GLU A 150 2.56 10.23 -4.23
CA GLU A 150 2.49 11.63 -3.79
C GLU A 150 1.09 11.98 -3.22
N THR A 151 0.05 11.38 -3.78
CA THR A 151 -1.35 11.42 -3.32
C THR A 151 -1.79 10.03 -2.88
N SER A 152 -2.70 9.91 -1.91
CA SER A 152 -3.17 8.57 -1.50
C SER A 152 -3.96 7.91 -2.62
N PRO A 153 -3.74 6.60 -2.89
CA PRO A 153 -4.55 5.86 -3.85
C PRO A 153 -5.97 5.61 -3.33
N TYR A 154 -6.23 5.79 -2.02
CA TYR A 154 -7.54 5.61 -1.41
C TYR A 154 -8.44 6.84 -1.52
N SER A 155 -8.30 7.71 -2.53
CA SER A 155 -9.07 8.96 -2.62
C SER A 155 -8.69 10.05 -1.61
N SER A 156 -9.29 11.24 -1.77
CA SER A 156 -9.10 12.42 -0.94
C SER A 156 -10.00 12.43 0.29
N HIS A 157 -9.66 13.27 1.28
CA HIS A 157 -10.48 13.48 2.47
C HIS A 157 -11.92 13.89 2.15
N GLN A 158 -12.11 14.77 1.17
CA GLN A 158 -13.43 15.25 0.74
C GLN A 158 -14.32 14.12 0.23
N GLU A 159 -13.74 13.15 -0.48
CA GLU A 159 -14.50 12.04 -1.08
C GLU A 159 -14.93 11.02 -0.03
N TRP A 160 -14.15 10.85 1.05
CA TRP A 160 -14.56 9.98 2.16
C TRP A 160 -15.70 10.56 2.99
N GLY A 161 -15.80 11.89 3.11
CA GLY A 161 -16.82 12.53 3.93
C GLY A 161 -16.77 12.13 5.42
N MET A 162 -15.69 11.49 5.86
CA MET A 162 -15.51 10.97 7.22
C MET A 162 -14.23 11.51 7.84
N ASN A 163 -14.24 11.77 9.15
CA ASN A 163 -13.09 12.35 9.87
C ASN A 163 -12.34 11.36 10.77
N HIS A 164 -12.90 10.17 11.03
CA HIS A 164 -12.38 9.27 12.06
C HIS A 164 -11.19 8.41 11.60
N PHE A 165 -11.04 8.19 10.29
CA PHE A 165 -9.95 7.40 9.73
C PHE A 165 -9.24 8.15 8.60
N PRO A 166 -7.95 8.50 8.76
CA PRO A 166 -7.21 9.29 7.77
C PRO A 166 -6.73 8.44 6.59
N PHE A 167 -7.66 7.79 5.87
CA PHE A 167 -7.33 6.91 4.73
C PHE A 167 -6.58 7.65 3.61
N TRP A 168 -6.87 8.93 3.43
CA TRP A 168 -6.21 9.83 2.48
C TRP A 168 -4.75 10.15 2.83
N GLU A 169 -4.27 9.77 4.02
CA GLU A 169 -2.87 9.91 4.42
C GLU A 169 -2.02 8.66 4.11
N ARG A 170 -2.67 7.53 3.79
CA ARG A 170 -2.00 6.26 3.51
C ARG A 170 -1.38 6.26 2.12
N LYS A 171 -0.09 6.57 2.04
CA LYS A 171 0.64 6.76 0.77
C LYS A 171 1.77 5.78 0.53
N ASP A 172 2.23 5.11 1.59
CA ASP A 172 3.36 4.19 1.56
C ASP A 172 2.87 2.76 1.55
N PHE A 173 3.50 1.93 0.75
CA PHE A 173 3.29 0.50 0.69
C PHE A 173 4.64 -0.20 0.58
N VAL A 174 4.79 -1.36 1.19
CA VAL A 174 6.05 -2.09 1.25
C VAL A 174 5.89 -3.52 0.74
N ALA A 175 6.96 -4.06 0.17
CA ALA A 175 6.98 -5.40 -0.39
C ALA A 175 8.36 -6.05 -0.19
N ARG A 176 8.45 -7.34 -0.50
CA ARG A 176 9.67 -8.14 -0.42
C ARG A 176 10.25 -8.20 1.00
N ARG A 177 9.61 -9.01 1.85
CA ARG A 177 10.03 -9.19 3.25
C ARG A 177 11.50 -9.59 3.36
N CYS A 178 12.23 -8.95 4.27
CA CYS A 178 13.65 -9.19 4.48
C CYS A 178 13.99 -9.27 5.99
N ALA A 179 15.22 -9.71 6.28
CA ALA A 179 15.73 -9.73 7.65
C ALA A 179 15.96 -8.32 8.18
N ALA A 180 15.86 -8.17 9.50
CA ALA A 180 16.18 -6.91 10.16
C ALA A 180 17.64 -6.49 9.89
N PRO A 181 17.93 -5.19 9.72
CA PRO A 181 19.30 -4.72 9.59
C PRO A 181 20.11 -5.05 10.85
N VAL A 182 21.28 -5.67 10.69
CA VAL A 182 22.17 -6.11 11.79
C VAL A 182 22.66 -4.94 12.66
N THR A 183 22.49 -3.69 12.22
CA THR A 183 22.88 -2.47 12.94
C THR A 183 21.72 -1.68 13.54
N SER A 184 20.46 -2.13 13.41
CA SER A 184 19.33 -1.37 13.94
C SER A 184 19.26 -1.51 15.46
N LYS A 185 19.86 -0.55 16.19
CA LYS A 185 19.24 -0.08 17.43
C LYS A 185 17.80 0.27 17.05
N ILE A 186 16.82 -0.46 17.57
CA ILE A 186 15.39 -0.24 17.29
C ILE A 186 15.14 1.26 17.45
N PRO A 187 14.71 1.99 16.41
CA PRO A 187 14.41 3.41 16.57
C PRO A 187 13.22 3.52 17.52
N VAL A 188 13.46 4.04 18.72
CA VAL A 188 12.43 4.32 19.75
C VAL A 188 11.36 5.32 19.24
N LEU A 189 11.57 5.91 18.06
CA LEU A 189 10.67 6.84 17.37
C LEU A 189 9.35 6.22 16.90
N CYS A 190 9.19 4.89 16.87
CA CYS A 190 7.92 4.31 16.46
C CYS A 190 6.82 4.48 17.53
N LEU A 191 7.15 4.69 18.80
CA LEU A 191 6.16 4.80 19.88
C LEU A 191 5.39 6.13 19.92
N SER A 192 5.90 7.20 19.29
CA SER A 192 5.28 8.53 19.42
C SER A 192 4.10 8.77 18.46
N ARG A 193 4.04 8.10 17.31
CA ARG A 193 2.88 8.18 16.39
C ARG A 193 1.69 7.32 16.84
N PHE A 194 1.91 6.27 17.63
CA PHE A 194 0.83 5.40 18.11
C PHE A 194 -0.09 6.06 19.15
N LYS A 195 0.45 6.98 19.99
CA LYS A 195 -0.37 7.65 21.01
C LYS A 195 -1.46 8.54 20.40
N THR A 196 -1.23 9.12 19.23
CA THR A 196 -2.21 10.03 18.61
C THR A 196 -3.36 9.26 17.97
N THR A 197 -3.14 8.05 17.45
CA THR A 197 -4.18 7.28 16.74
C THR A 197 -5.03 6.39 17.67
N MET A 198 -4.53 5.99 18.84
CA MET A 198 -5.34 5.21 19.79
C MET A 198 -6.28 6.05 20.66
N ASN A 199 -5.94 7.31 20.94
CA ASN A 199 -6.81 8.18 21.74
C ASN A 199 -8.12 8.57 21.04
N SER A 200 -8.22 8.39 19.71
CA SER A 200 -9.46 8.62 18.96
C SER A 200 -10.35 7.38 18.85
N ILE A 201 -9.91 6.21 19.31
CA ILE A 201 -10.67 4.95 19.23
C ILE A 201 -11.40 4.66 20.55
N THR A 202 -11.02 5.28 21.67
CA THR A 202 -11.64 5.06 22.98
C THR A 202 -12.94 5.84 23.23
N ASP A 203 -13.37 6.71 22.31
CA ASP A 203 -14.56 7.56 22.50
C ASP A 203 -15.87 7.00 21.88
N ILE A 204 -15.88 5.75 21.41
CA ILE A 204 -17.08 5.16 20.75
C ILE A 204 -18.04 4.44 21.70
N ASP A 205 -17.73 4.28 22.99
CA ASP A 205 -18.55 3.46 23.91
C ASP A 205 -19.43 4.25 24.91
N ASN A 206 -19.84 5.50 24.63
CA ASN A 206 -20.72 6.23 25.58
C ASN A 206 -21.74 7.18 24.94
N THR A 207 -22.57 6.70 24.03
CA THR A 207 -23.89 7.33 23.79
C THR A 207 -24.94 6.30 23.40
N ASN A 208 -25.41 5.55 24.40
CA ASN A 208 -26.78 5.02 24.41
C ASN A 208 -27.24 4.90 25.86
N SER A 209 -27.94 5.93 26.35
CA SER A 209 -28.77 5.87 27.55
C SER A 209 -29.77 7.03 27.53
N TYR A 210 -31.04 6.64 27.37
CA TYR A 210 -32.31 7.38 27.49
C TYR A 210 -32.76 8.29 26.33
#